data_AF-A0A534RFI1-F1
#
_entry.id   AF-A0A534RFI1-F1
#
_cell.length_a   1.000
_cell.length_b   1.000
_cell.length_c   1.000
_cell.angle_alpha   90.00
_cell.angle_beta   90.00
_cell.angle_gamma   90.00
#
_symmetry.space_group_name_H-M   'P 1'
#
loop_
_entity.id
_entity.type
_entity.pdbx_description
1 polymer ?
#
loop_
_entity_poly.entity_id
_entity_poly.type
_entity_poly.pdbx_seq_one_letter_code
_entity_poly.pdbx_strand_id
1 'polypeptide(L)'
;MISMRIVGNEVTALGTAALAMPFRLLLRAQCFDPDAPHPTPVVLVHGFLGDPTNFLALRGHLASRGIRNFMSFSYPPRLDYQRLACRLGRMVEAVCLATGASQVDLVGHSLGGLIARYLTEMGDGGRVRRVVTLGAPYFSTRIPPRELAVFGAYDLFVVAPHPVYGPHGRIVLAPDCGHWGLLFHPMVLEEVARFLSFPLGIVSRPTAPLALEAC
;
A
#
# COMPACT_ATOMS: atom_id res chain seq x y z
N MET A 1 -16.44 -2.61 21.00
CA MET A 1 -17.56 -1.76 20.57
C MET A 1 -17.02 -0.71 19.60
N ILE A 2 -17.65 -0.53 18.44
CA ILE A 2 -17.26 0.52 17.49
C ILE A 2 -17.70 1.87 18.07
N SER A 3 -16.75 2.76 18.32
CA SER A 3 -17.02 4.11 18.83
C SER A 3 -17.62 5.01 17.75
N MET A 4 -18.49 5.96 18.12
CA MET A 4 -19.00 6.99 17.19
C MET A 4 -17.87 7.78 16.50
N ARG A 5 -16.70 7.87 17.13
CA ARG A 5 -15.49 8.48 16.53
C ARG A 5 -15.00 7.71 15.30
N ILE A 6 -15.02 6.38 15.34
CA ILE A 6 -14.57 5.52 14.23
C ILE A 6 -15.54 5.65 13.06
N VAL A 7 -16.85 5.63 13.33
CA VAL A 7 -17.88 5.86 12.30
C VAL A 7 -17.71 7.23 11.68
N GLY A 8 -17.50 8.27 12.49
CA GLY A 8 -17.23 9.63 12.01
C GLY A 8 -16.01 9.72 11.11
N ASN A 9 -14.91 9.03 11.46
CA ASN A 9 -13.69 8.98 10.66
C ASN A 9 -13.92 8.30 9.30
N GLU A 10 -14.61 7.16 9.25
CA GLU A 10 -14.91 6.46 7.99
C GLU A 10 -15.82 7.29 7.08
N VAL A 11 -16.85 7.93 7.64
CA VAL A 11 -17.73 8.83 6.88
C VAL A 11 -16.93 10.02 6.33
N THR A 12 -16.04 10.59 7.13
CA THR A 12 -15.18 11.70 6.70
C THR A 12 -14.19 11.26 5.61
N ALA A 13 -13.59 10.07 5.74
CA ALA A 13 -12.67 9.51 4.76
C ALA A 13 -13.37 9.26 3.41
N LEU A 14 -14.57 8.68 3.44
CA LEU A 14 -15.41 8.49 2.26
C LEU A 14 -15.80 9.82 1.62
N GLY A 15 -16.26 10.79 2.42
CA GLY A 15 -16.61 12.13 1.95
C GLY A 15 -15.42 12.83 1.29
N THR A 16 -14.24 12.74 1.90
CA THR A 16 -12.99 13.31 1.35
C THR A 16 -12.61 12.63 0.03
N ALA A 17 -12.68 11.31 -0.05
CA ALA A 17 -12.41 10.57 -1.29
C ALA A 17 -13.37 10.96 -2.43
N ALA A 18 -14.66 11.10 -2.12
CA ALA A 18 -15.67 11.53 -3.09
C ALA A 18 -15.43 12.97 -3.58
N LEU A 19 -15.15 13.91 -2.67
CA LEU A 19 -14.84 15.29 -3.01
C LEU A 19 -13.53 15.44 -3.81
N ALA A 20 -12.61 14.48 -3.69
CA ALA A 20 -11.36 14.46 -4.42
C ALA A 20 -11.50 13.99 -5.89
N MET A 21 -12.58 13.29 -6.25
CA MET A 21 -12.72 12.71 -7.60
C MET A 21 -12.58 13.71 -8.76
N PRO A 22 -13.11 14.96 -8.71
CA PRO A 22 -12.92 15.93 -9.79
C PRO A 22 -11.45 16.23 -10.07
N PHE A 23 -10.57 16.12 -9.07
CA PHE A 23 -9.13 16.35 -9.20
C PHE A 23 -8.40 15.25 -9.96
N ARG A 24 -9.08 14.13 -10.31
CA ARG A 24 -8.50 13.07 -11.14
C ARG A 24 -7.93 13.59 -12.46
N LEU A 25 -8.57 14.60 -13.04
CA LEU A 25 -8.12 15.21 -14.30
C LEU A 25 -6.76 15.91 -14.18
N LEU A 26 -6.39 16.32 -12.97
CA LEU A 26 -5.12 16.98 -12.68
C LEU A 26 -3.99 15.98 -12.38
N LEU A 27 -4.32 14.72 -12.08
CA LEU A 27 -3.32 13.68 -11.79
C LEU A 27 -2.58 13.15 -13.03
N ARG A 28 -2.86 13.69 -14.22
CA ARG A 28 -2.55 13.06 -15.51
C ARG A 28 -1.15 13.30 -16.08
N ALA A 29 -0.28 14.08 -15.43
CA ALA A 29 1.09 14.26 -15.94
C ALA A 29 2.07 14.54 -14.80
N GLN A 30 2.66 13.49 -14.23
CA GLN A 30 3.93 13.65 -13.54
C GLN A 30 5.00 13.01 -14.40
N CYS A 31 5.94 13.83 -14.87
CA CYS A 31 7.16 13.35 -15.49
C CYS A 31 7.97 12.60 -14.44
N PHE A 32 8.58 11.50 -14.87
CA PHE A 32 9.54 10.80 -14.03
C PHE A 32 10.76 11.69 -13.78
N ASP A 33 11.11 11.86 -12.51
CA ASP A 33 12.28 12.60 -12.06
C ASP A 33 13.37 11.59 -11.64
N PRO A 34 14.36 11.31 -12.50
CA PRO A 34 15.43 10.38 -12.19
C PRO A 34 16.35 10.88 -11.07
N ASP A 35 16.39 12.19 -10.83
CA ASP A 35 17.22 12.85 -9.83
C ASP A 35 16.49 13.00 -8.48
N ALA A 36 15.26 12.49 -8.38
CA ALA A 36 14.52 12.47 -7.13
C ALA A 36 15.31 11.67 -6.06
N PRO A 37 15.30 12.10 -4.78
CA PRO A 37 15.95 11.36 -3.70
C PRO A 37 15.54 9.88 -3.62
N HIS A 38 14.33 9.56 -4.08
CA HIS A 38 13.85 8.21 -4.29
C HIS A 38 13.48 7.99 -5.76
N PRO A 39 14.40 7.47 -6.60
CA PRO A 39 14.18 7.35 -8.03
C PRO A 39 13.25 6.19 -8.41
N THR A 40 13.03 5.20 -7.52
CA THR A 40 12.13 4.07 -7.81
C THR A 40 10.67 4.57 -7.96
N PRO A 41 10.00 4.30 -9.10
CA PRO A 41 8.59 4.65 -9.28
C PRO A 41 7.68 3.91 -8.30
N VAL A 42 6.64 4.60 -7.82
CA VAL A 42 5.59 4.04 -6.97
C VAL A 42 4.28 3.95 -7.75
N VAL A 43 3.80 2.73 -7.98
CA VAL A 43 2.51 2.46 -8.62
C VAL A 43 1.42 2.29 -7.56
N LEU A 44 0.42 3.15 -7.64
CA LEU A 44 -0.74 3.20 -6.74
C LEU A 44 -1.90 2.42 -7.36
N VAL A 45 -2.46 1.48 -6.60
CA VAL A 45 -3.48 0.53 -7.06
C VAL A 45 -4.73 0.68 -6.19
N HIS A 46 -5.77 1.33 -6.72
CA HIS A 46 -7.01 1.59 -5.96
C HIS A 46 -7.80 0.30 -5.72
N GLY A 47 -8.75 0.35 -4.77
CA GLY A 47 -9.67 -0.76 -4.48
C GLY A 47 -10.86 -0.87 -5.44
N PHE A 48 -11.80 -1.76 -5.12
CA PHE A 48 -13.05 -1.91 -5.86
C PHE A 48 -13.86 -0.60 -5.81
N LEU A 49 -14.38 -0.15 -6.96
CA LEU A 49 -15.04 1.16 -7.13
C LEU A 49 -14.17 2.37 -6.69
N GLY A 50 -12.87 2.18 -6.54
CA GLY A 50 -11.93 3.23 -6.16
C GLY A 50 -11.48 4.10 -7.34
N ASP A 51 -10.70 5.13 -7.01
CA ASP A 51 -10.13 6.07 -7.97
C ASP A 51 -8.68 6.43 -7.58
N PRO A 52 -7.79 6.79 -8.54
CA PRO A 52 -6.47 7.32 -8.21
C PRO A 52 -6.45 8.46 -7.18
N THR A 53 -7.52 9.27 -7.09
CA THR A 53 -7.62 10.38 -6.13
C THR A 53 -7.67 9.90 -4.67
N ASN A 54 -8.02 8.65 -4.42
CA ASN A 54 -8.00 8.04 -3.08
C ASN A 54 -6.64 8.13 -2.40
N PHE A 55 -5.56 8.20 -3.19
CA PHE A 55 -4.19 8.27 -2.69
C PHE A 55 -3.63 9.70 -2.61
N LEU A 56 -4.43 10.77 -2.79
CA LEU A 56 -3.89 12.14 -2.78
C LEU A 56 -3.17 12.49 -1.47
N ALA A 57 -3.75 12.12 -0.32
CA ALA A 57 -3.12 12.33 0.98
C ALA A 57 -1.78 11.58 1.09
N LEU A 58 -1.77 10.31 0.69
CA LEU A 58 -0.54 9.51 0.65
C LEU A 58 0.51 10.10 -0.29
N ARG A 59 0.13 10.51 -1.50
CA ARG A 59 1.04 11.16 -2.46
C ARG A 59 1.65 12.42 -1.89
N GLY A 60 0.84 13.29 -1.27
CA GLY A 60 1.32 14.50 -0.62
C GLY A 60 2.33 14.19 0.49
N HIS A 61 2.00 13.23 1.37
CA HIS A 61 2.90 12.81 2.44
C HIS A 61 4.22 12.24 1.90
N LEU A 62 4.17 11.32 0.95
CA LEU A 62 5.34 10.71 0.32
C LEU A 62 6.20 11.74 -0.44
N ALA A 63 5.57 12.70 -1.14
CA ALA A 63 6.28 13.78 -1.83
C ALA A 63 7.04 14.67 -0.87
N SER A 64 6.48 14.97 0.31
CA SER A 64 7.17 15.71 1.37
C SER A 64 8.41 14.98 1.92
N ARG A 65 8.51 13.67 1.67
CA ARG A 65 9.64 12.79 2.03
C ARG A 65 10.57 12.45 0.85
N GLY A 66 10.41 13.15 -0.29
CA GLY A 66 11.27 12.98 -1.47
C GLY A 66 10.88 11.85 -2.41
N ILE A 67 9.79 11.10 -2.13
CA ILE A 67 9.22 10.11 -3.05
C ILE A 67 8.22 10.85 -3.95
N ARG A 68 8.61 11.11 -5.20
CA ARG A 68 7.82 11.98 -6.11
C ARG A 68 7.40 11.31 -7.42
N ASN A 69 7.95 10.15 -7.73
CA ASN A 69 7.68 9.41 -8.97
C ASN A 69 6.46 8.51 -8.81
N PHE A 70 5.26 9.06 -9.01
CA PHE A 70 4.00 8.30 -8.86
C PHE A 70 3.37 7.93 -10.20
N MET A 71 2.81 6.73 -10.25
CA MET A 71 1.96 6.26 -11.32
C MET A 71 0.69 5.64 -10.72
N SER A 72 -0.45 5.71 -11.40
CA SER A 72 -1.70 5.13 -10.91
C SER A 72 -2.23 4.07 -11.87
N PHE A 73 -2.49 2.87 -11.34
CA PHE A 73 -3.17 1.82 -12.10
C PHE A 73 -4.67 1.99 -11.98
N SER A 74 -5.32 2.43 -13.06
CA SER A 74 -6.77 2.55 -13.15
C SER A 74 -7.39 1.37 -13.89
N TYR A 75 -8.46 0.82 -13.34
CA TYR A 75 -9.18 -0.31 -13.95
C TYR A 75 -10.70 -0.20 -13.73
N PRO A 76 -11.52 -0.74 -14.64
CA PRO A 76 -12.98 -0.74 -14.48
C PRO A 76 -13.39 -1.58 -13.26
N PRO A 77 -14.56 -1.33 -12.65
CA PRO A 77 -14.98 -2.01 -11.42
C PRO A 77 -15.29 -3.49 -11.67
N ARG A 78 -14.24 -4.31 -11.66
CA ARG A 78 -14.26 -5.76 -11.86
C ARG A 78 -13.55 -6.43 -10.69
N LEU A 79 -14.04 -7.60 -10.31
CA LEU A 79 -13.48 -8.40 -9.21
C LEU A 79 -12.48 -9.47 -9.68
N ASP A 80 -12.26 -9.61 -10.98
CA ASP A 80 -11.29 -10.56 -11.56
C ASP A 80 -9.85 -10.06 -11.32
N TYR A 81 -9.39 -10.19 -10.07
CA TYR A 81 -8.08 -9.72 -9.61
C TYR A 81 -6.93 -10.43 -10.34
N GLN A 82 -7.15 -11.66 -10.82
CA GLN A 82 -6.13 -12.43 -11.55
C GLN A 82 -5.83 -11.79 -12.92
N ARG A 83 -6.87 -11.47 -13.71
CA ARG A 83 -6.68 -10.73 -14.97
C ARG A 83 -6.14 -9.32 -14.72
N LEU A 84 -6.59 -8.67 -13.66
CA LEU A 84 -6.10 -7.34 -13.29
C LEU A 84 -4.62 -7.38 -12.89
N ALA A 85 -4.16 -8.42 -12.20
CA ALA A 85 -2.74 -8.59 -11.87
C ALA A 85 -1.89 -8.79 -13.12
N CYS A 86 -2.34 -9.58 -14.09
CA CYS A 86 -1.64 -9.69 -15.38
C CYS A 86 -1.57 -8.34 -16.12
N ARG A 87 -2.62 -7.52 -16.04
CA ARG A 87 -2.62 -6.17 -16.61
C ARG A 87 -1.70 -5.21 -15.85
N LEU A 88 -1.66 -5.32 -14.51
CA LEU A 88 -0.74 -4.57 -13.68
C LEU A 88 0.72 -4.94 -14.02
N GLY A 89 1.04 -6.23 -14.22
CA GLY A 89 2.37 -6.68 -14.63
C GLY A 89 2.85 -6.02 -15.93
N ARG A 90 2.00 -6.00 -16.97
CA ARG A 90 2.32 -5.29 -18.23
C ARG A 90 2.53 -3.79 -18.03
N MET A 91 1.77 -3.17 -17.14
CA MET A 91 1.96 -1.76 -16.81
C MET A 91 3.28 -1.54 -16.07
N VAL A 92 3.63 -2.40 -15.12
CA VAL A 92 4.91 -2.33 -14.40
C VAL A 92 6.08 -2.43 -15.38
N GLU A 93 6.02 -3.37 -16.34
CA GLU A 93 7.01 -3.47 -17.41
C GLU A 93 7.09 -2.18 -18.23
N ALA A 94 5.94 -1.63 -18.65
CA ALA A 94 5.90 -0.38 -19.42
C ALA A 94 6.47 0.81 -18.62
N VAL A 95 6.22 0.88 -17.31
CA VAL A 95 6.80 1.91 -16.43
C VAL A 95 8.32 1.75 -16.36
N CYS A 96 8.83 0.55 -16.12
CA CYS A 96 10.28 0.29 -16.09
C CYS A 96 10.94 0.67 -17.43
N LEU A 97 10.33 0.31 -18.56
CA LEU A 97 10.83 0.66 -19.89
C LEU A 97 10.82 2.17 -20.14
N ALA A 98 9.74 2.88 -19.78
CA ALA A 98 9.60 4.31 -20.02
C ALA A 98 10.47 5.18 -19.12
N THR A 99 10.78 4.71 -17.91
CA THR A 99 11.54 5.46 -16.89
C THR A 99 13.00 5.06 -16.81
N GLY A 100 13.38 3.90 -17.36
CA GLY A 100 14.70 3.30 -17.16
C GLY A 100 14.90 2.66 -15.79
N ALA A 101 13.90 2.73 -14.89
CA ALA A 101 13.97 2.09 -13.58
C ALA A 101 14.01 0.56 -13.72
N SER A 102 14.84 -0.11 -12.92
CA SER A 102 14.92 -1.57 -12.92
C SER A 102 13.69 -2.22 -12.28
N GLN A 103 13.11 -1.56 -11.28
CA GLN A 103 11.99 -2.04 -10.48
C GLN A 103 11.04 -0.88 -10.10
N VAL A 104 9.86 -1.23 -9.61
CA VAL A 104 8.87 -0.32 -9.01
C VAL A 104 8.48 -0.77 -7.60
N ASP A 105 7.88 0.14 -6.84
CA ASP A 105 7.12 -0.19 -5.64
C ASP A 105 5.63 -0.17 -5.91
N LEU A 106 4.88 -1.03 -5.25
CA LEU A 106 3.42 -1.09 -5.35
C LEU A 106 2.81 -0.66 -4.02
N VAL A 107 1.81 0.23 -4.06
CA VAL A 107 0.94 0.49 -2.91
C VAL A 107 -0.50 0.24 -3.34
N GLY A 108 -1.14 -0.73 -2.70
CA GLY A 108 -2.51 -1.14 -3.03
C GLY A 108 -3.45 -1.03 -1.84
N HIS A 109 -4.64 -0.47 -2.08
CA HIS A 109 -5.73 -0.44 -1.08
C HIS A 109 -6.77 -1.49 -1.40
N SER A 110 -7.24 -2.22 -0.40
CA SER A 110 -8.31 -3.21 -0.55
C SER A 110 -8.02 -4.22 -1.66
N LEU A 111 -8.92 -4.36 -2.64
CA LEU A 111 -8.72 -5.15 -3.86
C LEU A 111 -7.41 -4.83 -4.59
N GLY A 112 -6.97 -3.57 -4.60
CA GLY A 112 -5.71 -3.17 -5.24
C GLY A 112 -4.47 -3.78 -4.58
N GLY A 113 -4.50 -3.97 -3.26
CA GLY A 113 -3.45 -4.67 -2.54
C GLY A 113 -3.43 -6.17 -2.87
N LEU A 114 -4.60 -6.79 -3.02
CA LEU A 114 -4.71 -8.18 -3.47
C LEU A 114 -4.15 -8.36 -4.88
N ILE A 115 -4.48 -7.45 -5.81
CA ILE A 115 -3.96 -7.46 -7.19
C ILE A 115 -2.42 -7.35 -7.19
N ALA A 116 -1.87 -6.41 -6.42
CA ALA A 116 -0.42 -6.21 -6.31
C ALA A 116 0.29 -7.45 -5.73
N ARG A 117 -0.26 -8.02 -4.65
CA ARG A 117 0.30 -9.24 -4.06
C ARG A 117 0.25 -10.41 -5.03
N TYR A 118 -0.90 -10.65 -5.66
CA TYR A 118 -1.07 -11.77 -6.60
C TYR A 118 -0.08 -11.68 -7.77
N LEU A 119 0.20 -10.48 -8.29
CA LEU A 119 1.26 -10.28 -9.29
C LEU A 119 2.62 -10.77 -8.78
N THR A 120 2.98 -10.47 -7.53
CA THR A 120 4.27 -10.92 -6.96
C THR A 120 4.32 -12.42 -6.66
N GLU A 121 3.18 -13.04 -6.37
CA GLU A 121 3.06 -14.49 -6.12
C GLU A 121 3.16 -15.29 -7.43
N MET A 122 2.59 -14.78 -8.52
CA MET A 122 2.62 -15.42 -9.84
C MET A 122 3.95 -15.25 -10.58
N GLY A 123 4.86 -14.41 -10.07
CA GLY A 123 6.14 -14.09 -10.69
C GLY A 123 6.11 -12.74 -11.39
N ASP A 124 6.66 -11.73 -10.73
CA ASP A 124 6.71 -10.34 -11.21
C ASP A 124 7.92 -10.04 -12.13
N GLY A 125 8.61 -11.09 -12.60
CA GLY A 125 9.85 -10.95 -13.39
C GLY A 125 10.97 -10.19 -12.67
N GLY A 126 10.91 -10.12 -11.34
CA GLY A 126 11.83 -9.32 -10.52
C GLY A 126 11.66 -7.81 -10.65
N ARG A 127 10.54 -7.33 -11.22
CA ARG A 127 10.28 -5.90 -11.43
C ARG A 127 9.62 -5.20 -10.24
N VAL A 128 9.18 -5.93 -9.22
CA VAL A 128 8.59 -5.35 -8.01
C VAL A 128 9.57 -5.43 -6.84
N ARG A 129 10.01 -4.25 -6.38
CA ARG A 129 10.94 -4.09 -5.26
C ARG A 129 10.21 -4.26 -3.93
N ARG A 130 9.10 -3.56 -3.73
CA ARG A 130 8.27 -3.62 -2.50
C ARG A 130 6.78 -3.58 -2.81
N VAL A 131 6.01 -4.16 -1.88
CA VAL A 131 4.55 -4.10 -1.88
C VAL A 131 4.07 -3.56 -0.54
N VAL A 132 3.17 -2.59 -0.57
CA VAL A 132 2.43 -2.13 0.59
C VAL A 132 0.96 -2.43 0.35
N THR A 133 0.33 -3.15 1.28
CA THR A 133 -1.10 -3.43 1.22
C THR A 133 -1.83 -2.73 2.35
N LEU A 134 -2.88 -1.98 2.02
CA LEU A 134 -3.71 -1.23 2.96
C LEU A 134 -5.10 -1.88 3.00
N GLY A 135 -5.39 -2.65 4.05
CA GLY A 135 -6.68 -3.31 4.24
C GLY A 135 -6.97 -4.32 3.13
N ALA A 136 -5.98 -5.06 2.66
CA ALA A 136 -6.14 -6.05 1.59
C ALA A 136 -6.38 -7.45 2.17
N PRO A 137 -7.32 -8.23 1.62
CA PRO A 137 -7.55 -9.60 2.08
C PRO A 137 -6.29 -10.45 1.90
N TYR A 138 -6.10 -11.42 2.79
CA TYR A 138 -4.93 -12.30 2.82
C TYR A 138 -5.37 -13.77 2.82
N PHE A 139 -4.79 -14.57 1.94
CA PHE A 139 -5.15 -15.99 1.78
C PHE A 139 -3.95 -16.93 1.96
N SER A 140 -2.78 -16.39 2.30
CA SER A 140 -1.54 -17.14 2.54
C SER A 140 -1.27 -17.26 4.05
N THR A 141 -0.27 -18.04 4.46
CA THR A 141 0.18 -18.14 5.85
C THR A 141 1.41 -17.28 6.17
N ARG A 142 2.00 -16.62 5.17
CA ARG A 142 3.23 -15.84 5.34
C ARG A 142 3.30 -14.65 4.40
N ILE A 143 3.52 -13.46 4.95
CA ILE A 143 3.81 -12.23 4.21
C ILE A 143 5.31 -12.20 3.87
N PRO A 144 5.69 -12.02 2.59
CA PRO A 144 7.09 -12.01 2.19
C PRO A 144 7.84 -10.79 2.76
N PRO A 145 9.17 -10.86 2.94
CA PRO A 145 9.94 -9.74 3.52
C PRO A 145 9.86 -8.41 2.75
N ARG A 146 9.54 -8.48 1.44
CA ARG A 146 9.34 -7.34 0.55
C ARG A 146 7.94 -6.71 0.65
N GLU A 147 7.06 -7.26 1.49
CA GLU A 147 5.71 -6.74 1.70
C GLU A 147 5.53 -6.16 3.12
N LEU A 148 4.84 -5.02 3.20
CA LEU A 148 4.26 -4.45 4.41
C LEU A 148 2.73 -4.54 4.29
N ALA A 149 2.08 -5.22 5.23
CA ALA A 149 0.62 -5.29 5.30
C ALA A 149 0.09 -4.43 6.45
N VAL A 150 -0.81 -3.51 6.15
CA VAL A 150 -1.41 -2.59 7.13
C VAL A 150 -2.91 -2.86 7.20
N PHE A 151 -3.43 -3.09 8.39
CA PHE A 151 -4.86 -3.35 8.64
C PHE A 151 -5.45 -2.32 9.59
N GLY A 152 -6.72 -1.97 9.42
CA GLY A 152 -7.46 -1.18 10.39
C GLY A 152 -7.99 -2.08 11.51
N ALA A 153 -7.83 -1.68 12.78
CA ALA A 153 -8.35 -2.44 13.91
C ALA A 153 -9.89 -2.60 13.90
N TYR A 154 -10.59 -1.71 13.18
CA TYR A 154 -12.04 -1.68 13.07
C TYR A 154 -12.51 -1.73 11.60
N ASP A 155 -11.72 -2.37 10.74
CA ASP A 155 -12.07 -2.57 9.33
C ASP A 155 -13.27 -3.51 9.19
N LEU A 156 -14.35 -3.02 8.59
CA LEU A 156 -15.62 -3.74 8.41
C LEU A 156 -15.62 -4.67 7.19
N PHE A 157 -14.66 -4.53 6.27
CA PHE A 157 -14.60 -5.30 5.04
C PHE A 157 -13.49 -6.35 5.07
N VAL A 158 -12.34 -6.00 5.65
CA VAL A 158 -11.17 -6.86 5.76
C VAL A 158 -10.74 -6.94 7.21
N VAL A 159 -11.17 -8.01 7.87
CA VAL A 159 -10.82 -8.27 9.27
C VAL A 159 -9.31 -8.44 9.39
N ALA A 160 -8.71 -7.71 10.34
CA ALA A 160 -7.29 -7.84 10.63
C ALA A 160 -6.92 -9.29 11.00
N PRO A 161 -5.77 -9.80 10.55
CA PRO A 161 -5.37 -11.17 10.83
C PRO A 161 -5.16 -11.40 12.33
N HIS A 162 -5.51 -12.59 12.81
CA HIS A 162 -5.27 -12.97 14.21
C HIS A 162 -3.77 -12.93 14.51
N PRO A 163 -3.31 -12.34 15.63
CA PRO A 163 -1.88 -12.16 15.89
C PRO A 163 -1.11 -13.49 16.03
N VAL A 164 -1.80 -14.57 16.43
CA VAL A 164 -1.20 -15.90 16.63
C VAL A 164 -1.43 -16.85 15.45
N TYR A 165 -2.59 -16.76 14.79
CA TYR A 165 -3.04 -17.76 13.80
C TYR A 165 -3.11 -17.19 12.38
N GLY A 166 -2.94 -15.88 12.24
CA GLY A 166 -2.87 -15.21 10.96
C GLY A 166 -1.49 -15.31 10.34
N PRO A 167 -1.31 -14.73 9.14
CA PRO A 167 -0.01 -14.70 8.48
C PRO A 167 1.07 -14.04 9.35
N HIS A 168 2.29 -14.54 9.23
CA HIS A 168 3.46 -13.92 9.86
C HIS A 168 4.25 -13.09 8.86
N GLY A 169 4.80 -11.97 9.30
CA GLY A 169 5.63 -11.06 8.51
C GLY A 169 5.54 -9.62 9.03
N ARG A 170 5.78 -8.63 8.16
CA ARG A 170 5.63 -7.21 8.53
C ARG A 170 4.15 -6.82 8.47
N ILE A 171 3.48 -6.90 9.61
CA ILE A 171 2.08 -6.48 9.78
C ILE A 171 2.04 -5.28 10.71
N VAL A 172 1.30 -4.25 10.30
CA VAL A 172 0.97 -3.09 11.13
C VAL A 172 -0.54 -3.06 11.34
N LEU A 173 -0.97 -2.89 12.58
CA LEU A 173 -2.37 -2.67 12.94
C LEU A 173 -2.56 -1.20 13.29
N ALA A 174 -3.39 -0.50 12.52
CA ALA A 174 -3.75 0.88 12.79
C ALA A 174 -4.84 0.95 13.88
N PRO A 175 -4.52 1.50 15.07
CA PRO A 175 -5.51 1.66 16.12
C PRO A 175 -6.56 2.67 15.66
N ASP A 176 -7.81 2.49 16.12
CA ASP A 176 -8.93 3.42 15.87
C ASP A 176 -9.19 3.73 14.37
N CYS A 177 -8.79 2.82 13.49
CA CYS A 177 -8.88 2.97 12.04
C CYS A 177 -9.79 1.89 11.44
N GLY A 178 -10.69 2.32 10.55
CA GLY A 178 -11.48 1.45 9.68
C GLY A 178 -10.84 1.28 8.30
N HIS A 179 -11.62 0.84 7.32
CA HIS A 179 -11.13 0.46 5.99
C HIS A 179 -10.68 1.65 5.15
N TRP A 180 -11.48 2.73 5.14
CA TRP A 180 -11.21 3.93 4.35
C TRP A 180 -10.26 4.87 5.08
N GLY A 181 -10.29 4.87 6.42
CA GLY A 181 -9.37 5.61 7.25
C GLY A 181 -7.90 5.29 6.97
N LEU A 182 -7.59 4.06 6.52
CA LEU A 182 -6.21 3.64 6.17
C LEU A 182 -5.54 4.55 5.13
N LEU A 183 -6.31 5.16 4.23
CA LEU A 183 -5.80 6.06 3.18
C LEU A 183 -5.38 7.44 3.71
N PHE A 184 -5.80 7.79 4.93
CA PHE A 184 -5.62 9.13 5.52
C PHE A 184 -4.96 9.09 6.90
N HIS A 185 -4.89 7.92 7.53
CA HIS A 185 -4.43 7.78 8.91
C HIS A 185 -2.93 8.14 9.02
N PRO A 186 -2.53 9.13 9.84
CA PRO A 186 -1.15 9.66 9.87
C PRO A 186 -0.08 8.60 10.11
N MET A 187 -0.33 7.66 11.04
CA MET A 187 0.58 6.55 11.29
C MET A 187 0.75 5.67 10.05
N VAL A 188 -0.33 5.40 9.31
CA VAL A 188 -0.27 4.57 8.11
C VAL A 188 0.57 5.26 7.04
N LEU A 189 0.32 6.56 6.78
CA LEU A 189 1.10 7.33 5.82
C LEU A 189 2.61 7.32 6.16
N GLU A 190 2.93 7.43 7.45
CA GLU A 190 4.30 7.37 7.96
C GLU A 190 4.95 5.99 7.79
N GLU A 191 4.25 4.91 8.12
CA GLU A 191 4.74 3.54 7.93
C GLU A 191 5.01 3.25 6.45
N VAL A 192 4.12 3.69 5.55
CA VAL A 192 4.34 3.54 4.11
C VAL A 192 5.59 4.30 3.68
N ALA A 193 5.75 5.56 4.09
CA ALA A 193 6.94 6.35 3.76
C ALA A 193 8.23 5.67 4.25
N ARG A 194 8.24 5.23 5.52
CA ARG A 194 9.41 4.57 6.11
C ARG A 194 9.75 3.28 5.37
N PHE A 195 8.76 2.45 5.07
CA PHE A 195 8.99 1.18 4.40
C PHE A 195 9.48 1.35 2.97
N LEU A 196 8.99 2.36 2.24
CA LEU A 196 9.48 2.65 0.88
C LEU A 196 10.89 3.28 0.90
N SER A 197 11.20 4.16 1.86
CA SER A 197 12.50 4.83 1.94
C SER A 197 13.63 3.99 2.55
N PHE A 198 13.35 2.88 3.24
CA PHE A 198 14.41 2.10 3.90
C PHE A 198 15.37 1.48 2.87
N PRO A 199 16.71 1.53 3.01
CA PRO A 199 17.61 0.80 2.12
C PRO A 199 17.43 -0.72 2.32
N LEU A 200 17.34 -1.50 1.24
CA LEU A 200 17.43 -2.97 1.32
C LEU A 200 18.88 -3.35 1.70
N GLY A 201 19.26 -3.19 2.97
CA GLY A 201 20.65 -3.41 3.39
C GLY A 201 20.89 -3.53 4.90
N ILE A 202 19.96 -3.14 5.77
CA ILE A 202 20.11 -3.35 7.22
C ILE A 202 18.89 -4.10 7.73
N VAL A 203 18.99 -5.43 7.73
CA VAL A 203 18.15 -6.26 8.59
C VAL A 203 18.66 -6.01 10.01
N SER A 204 18.09 -5.03 10.71
CA SER A 204 18.18 -5.02 12.17
C SER A 204 17.41 -6.26 12.63
N ARG A 205 18.15 -7.31 13.03
CA ARG A 205 17.60 -8.42 13.80
C ARG A 205 16.76 -7.83 14.95
N PRO A 206 15.59 -8.42 15.28
CA PRO A 206 14.95 -8.10 16.54
C PRO A 206 15.98 -8.33 17.65
N THR A 207 16.23 -7.31 18.47
CA THR A 207 16.88 -7.49 19.76
C THR A 207 16.14 -8.58 20.50
N ALA A 208 16.83 -9.69 20.77
CA ALA A 208 16.32 -10.73 21.63
C ALA A 208 15.86 -10.08 22.96
N PRO A 209 14.72 -10.49 23.54
CA PRO A 209 14.35 -10.03 24.86
C PRO A 209 15.47 -10.43 25.83
N LEU A 210 15.88 -9.46 26.65
CA LEU A 210 16.78 -9.64 27.78
C LEU A 210 16.37 -10.88 28.56
N ALA A 211 17.35 -11.76 28.80
CA ALA A 211 17.23 -12.87 29.72
C ALA A 211 16.73 -12.32 31.07
N LEU A 212 15.57 -12.80 31.51
CA LEU A 212 15.21 -12.77 32.92
C LEU A 212 16.13 -13.80 33.58
N GLU A 213 17.21 -13.30 34.19
CA GLU A 213 18.02 -14.09 35.10
C GLU A 213 17.13 -14.55 36.26
N ALA A 214 17.26 -15.83 36.55
CA ALA A 214 16.76 -16.44 37.76
C ALA A 214 17.49 -15.86 38.99
N CYS A 215 16.71 -15.39 39.95
CA CYS A 215 16.98 -15.44 41.38
C CYS A 215 15.66 -15.77 42.07
#